data_AF-A0A3C0N6U8-F1
#
_entry.id   AF-A0A3C0N6U8-F1
#
_cell.length_a   1.000
_cell.length_b   1.000
_cell.length_c   1.000
_cell.angle_alpha   90.00
_cell.angle_beta   90.00
_cell.angle_gamma   90.00
#
_symmetry.space_group_name_H-M   'P 1'
#
loop_
_entity.id
_entity.type
_entity.pdbx_description
1 polymer ?
#
loop_
_entity_poly.entity_id
_entity_poly.type
_entity_poly.pdbx_seq_one_letter_code
_entity_poly.pdbx_strand_id
1 'polypeptide(L)'
;MCDPEWKIKMGVEILIFIHRPHEDFSDLLIRWRQTQVMLDKDYEWLMPPRYQHVLSDGADHIYPLFVVFPGTPERIQRGLLGACLPFVVQIPEALPEEEFSETLSPESPPA
;
A
#
# COMPACT_ATOMS: atom_id res chain seq x y z
N MET A 1 17.82 31.24 5.35
CA MET A 1 17.52 29.96 4.70
C MET A 1 16.63 29.21 5.67
N CYS A 2 15.36 29.04 5.34
CA CYS A 2 14.44 28.26 6.15
C CYS A 2 14.70 26.79 5.83
N ASP A 3 15.29 26.05 6.75
CA ASP A 3 15.22 24.59 6.67
C ASP A 3 13.73 24.23 6.75
N PRO A 4 13.18 23.48 5.78
CA PRO A 4 11.86 22.93 5.96
C PRO A 4 11.98 21.94 7.11
N GLU A 5 11.38 22.26 8.26
CA GLU A 5 10.92 21.26 9.22
C GLU A 5 9.97 20.33 8.44
N TRP A 6 10.55 19.37 7.74
CA TRP A 6 9.82 18.23 7.23
C TRP A 6 9.27 17.56 8.48
N LYS A 7 8.01 17.86 8.79
CA LYS A 7 7.32 17.30 9.94
C LYS A 7 7.32 15.80 9.73
N ILE A 8 8.19 15.10 10.45
CA ILE A 8 8.20 13.65 10.59
C ILE A 8 6.76 13.26 10.91
N LYS A 9 6.10 12.55 10.00
CA LYS A 9 4.71 12.15 10.18
C LYS A 9 4.71 10.99 11.19
N MET A 10 4.60 11.31 12.47
CA MET A 10 4.49 10.37 13.60
C MET A 10 3.08 9.73 13.69
N GLY A 11 2.41 9.51 12.55
CA GLY A 11 1.05 8.98 12.51
C GLY A 11 1.03 7.46 12.45
N VAL A 12 -0.13 6.85 12.74
CA VAL A 12 -0.36 5.41 12.53
C VAL A 12 -0.23 5.11 11.04
N GLU A 13 0.64 4.16 10.69
CA GLU A 13 0.80 3.70 9.32
C GLU A 13 -0.24 2.64 8.98
N ILE A 14 -0.83 2.77 7.80
CA ILE A 14 -1.81 1.82 7.28
C ILE A 14 -1.15 1.08 6.12
N LEU A 15 -1.01 -0.24 6.27
CA LEU A 15 -0.51 -1.12 5.24
C LEU A 15 -1.65 -2.02 4.76
N ILE A 16 -1.86 -2.03 3.44
CA ILE A 16 -2.87 -2.85 2.78
C ILE A 16 -2.17 -3.73 1.74
N PHE A 17 -2.38 -5.04 1.84
CA PHE A 17 -1.84 -6.03 0.93
C PHE A 17 -2.88 -6.41 -0.11
N ILE A 18 -2.82 -5.72 -1.25
CA ILE A 18 -3.67 -5.99 -2.41
C ILE A 18 -3.09 -7.18 -3.19
N HIS A 19 -3.93 -8.17 -3.50
CA HIS A 19 -3.56 -9.30 -4.36
C HIS A 19 -3.25 -8.82 -5.79
N ARG A 20 -2.13 -9.27 -6.35
CA ARG A 20 -1.68 -8.89 -7.70
C ARG A 20 -1.97 -10.00 -8.73
N PRO A 21 -2.16 -9.66 -10.01
CA PRO A 21 -2.20 -10.67 -11.06
C PRO A 21 -0.96 -11.57 -11.02
N HIS A 22 -1.17 -12.88 -11.24
CA HIS A 22 -0.13 -13.93 -11.21
C HIS A 22 0.56 -14.18 -9.86
N GLU A 23 0.23 -13.40 -8.84
CA GLU A 23 0.71 -13.64 -7.48
C GLU A 23 0.03 -14.87 -6.88
N ASP A 24 0.82 -15.74 -6.25
CA ASP A 24 0.30 -16.85 -5.48
C ASP A 24 0.09 -16.49 -3.99
N PHE A 25 -0.42 -17.45 -3.21
CA PHE A 25 -0.66 -17.23 -1.79
C PHE A 25 0.62 -16.99 -0.99
N SER A 26 1.69 -17.74 -1.30
CA SER A 26 2.99 -17.60 -0.64
C SER A 26 3.61 -16.24 -0.92
N ASP A 27 3.56 -15.77 -2.16
CA ASP A 27 4.07 -14.46 -2.56
C ASP A 27 3.37 -13.33 -1.78
N LEU A 28 2.04 -13.38 -1.71
CA LEU A 28 1.23 -12.43 -0.95
C LEU A 28 1.60 -12.42 0.54
N LEU A 29 1.78 -13.61 1.14
CA LEU A 29 2.19 -13.74 2.53
C LEU A 29 3.63 -13.29 2.79
N ILE A 30 4.54 -13.59 1.87
CA ILE A 30 5.95 -13.22 1.99
C ILE A 30 6.06 -11.69 2.03
N ARG A 31 5.33 -10.97 1.18
CA ARG A 31 5.28 -9.49 1.24
C ARG A 31 4.84 -9.01 2.61
N TRP A 32 3.74 -9.56 3.14
CA TRP A 32 3.26 -9.19 4.46
C TRP A 32 4.30 -9.46 5.56
N ARG A 33 4.92 -10.65 5.58
CA ARG A 33 5.94 -10.97 6.58
C ARG A 33 7.20 -10.13 6.45
N GLN A 34 7.68 -9.90 5.24
CA GLN A 34 8.84 -9.04 5.01
C GLN A 34 8.57 -7.62 5.49
N THR A 35 7.39 -7.07 5.20
CA THR A 35 7.01 -5.75 5.71
C THR A 35 7.03 -5.73 7.23
N GLN A 36 6.43 -6.72 7.91
CA GLN A 36 6.50 -6.78 9.38
C GLN A 36 7.93 -6.82 9.93
N VAL A 37 8.82 -7.59 9.30
CA VAL A 37 10.24 -7.66 9.68
C VAL A 37 10.97 -6.33 9.42
N MET A 38 10.61 -5.62 8.37
CA MET A 38 11.21 -4.31 8.05
C MET A 38 10.73 -3.22 8.98
N LEU A 39 9.44 -3.22 9.35
CA LEU A 39 8.87 -2.26 10.30
C LEU A 39 9.29 -2.51 11.76
N ASP A 40 9.82 -3.69 12.06
CA ASP A 40 10.41 -3.99 13.38
C ASP A 40 11.72 -3.23 13.62
N LYS A 41 12.31 -2.66 12.57
CA LYS A 41 13.52 -1.84 12.64
C LYS A 41 13.15 -0.36 12.65
N ASP A 42 14.06 0.51 13.08
CA ASP A 42 13.89 1.94 12.85
C ASP A 42 13.91 2.23 11.33
N TYR A 43 12.86 2.87 10.82
CA TYR A 43 12.75 3.30 9.43
C TYR A 43 12.16 4.71 9.35
N GLU A 44 12.56 5.46 8.33
CA GLU A 44 12.03 6.78 8.03
C GLU A 44 11.35 6.77 6.67
N TRP A 45 10.10 7.22 6.62
CA TRP A 45 9.42 7.51 5.35
C TRP A 45 9.63 8.96 4.96
N LEU A 46 10.42 9.16 3.90
CA LEU A 46 10.56 10.46 3.26
C LEU A 46 9.45 10.62 2.22
N MET A 47 8.36 11.27 2.61
CA MET A 47 7.32 11.66 1.66
C MET A 47 7.91 12.67 0.65
N PRO A 48 7.86 12.39 -0.66
CA PRO A 48 8.33 13.35 -1.65
C PRO A 48 7.51 14.65 -1.55
N PRO A 49 8.16 15.84 -1.62
CA PRO A 49 7.47 17.12 -1.39
C PRO A 49 6.21 17.34 -2.24
N ARG A 50 6.22 16.85 -3.48
CA ARG A 50 5.07 16.92 -4.40
C ARG A 50 3.81 16.22 -3.91
N TYR A 51 3.92 15.27 -2.97
CA TYR A 51 2.80 14.52 -2.40
C TYR A 51 2.41 15.00 -0.99
N GLN A 52 2.94 16.14 -0.52
CA GLN A 52 2.59 16.70 0.80
C GLN A 52 1.09 16.96 0.98
N HIS A 53 0.34 17.18 -0.11
CA HIS A 53 -1.10 17.36 -0.07
C HIS A 53 -1.88 16.04 0.11
N VAL A 54 -1.22 14.88 -0.03
CA VAL A 54 -1.82 13.53 0.06
C VAL A 54 -1.84 13.02 1.51
N LEU A 55 -1.90 13.92 2.50
CA LEU A 55 -2.03 13.53 3.89
C LEU A 55 -3.42 12.93 4.12
N SER A 56 -3.52 11.60 4.12
CA SER A 56 -4.77 10.91 4.49
C SER A 56 -5.04 11.06 5.99
N ASP A 57 -6.23 11.53 6.32
CA ASP A 57 -6.86 11.56 7.65
C ASP A 57 -7.38 10.17 8.07
N GLY A 58 -6.72 9.12 7.59
CA GLY A 58 -7.20 7.74 7.68
C GLY A 58 -6.78 7.00 8.94
N ALA A 59 -5.85 7.54 9.74
CA ALA A 59 -5.23 6.82 10.86
C ALA A 59 -6.24 6.31 11.92
N ASP A 60 -7.44 6.91 12.00
CA ASP A 60 -8.51 6.52 12.92
C ASP A 60 -9.45 5.42 12.38
N HIS A 61 -9.27 4.99 11.13
CA HIS A 61 -10.11 3.99 10.48
C HIS A 61 -9.43 2.62 10.48
N ILE A 62 -10.20 1.58 10.75
CA ILE A 62 -9.75 0.20 10.59
C ILE A 62 -9.83 -0.15 9.11
N TYR A 63 -8.66 -0.34 8.48
CA TYR A 63 -8.56 -0.82 7.11
C TYR A 63 -8.31 -2.34 7.05
N PRO A 64 -8.82 -3.02 6.02
CA PRO A 64 -8.55 -4.44 5.83
C PRO A 64 -7.07 -4.65 5.50
N LEU A 65 -6.46 -5.64 6.15
CA LEU A 65 -5.05 -5.98 5.93
C LEU A 65 -4.83 -6.58 4.53
N PHE A 66 -5.74 -7.42 4.06
CA PHE A 66 -5.68 -8.04 2.73
C PHE A 66 -6.89 -7.65 1.87
N VAL A 67 -6.63 -7.35 0.61
CA VAL A 67 -7.67 -7.05 -0.39
C VAL A 67 -7.54 -8.03 -1.55
N VAL A 68 -8.62 -8.73 -1.85
CA VAL A 68 -8.73 -9.63 -2.99
C VAL A 68 -9.84 -9.16 -3.93
N PHE A 69 -9.92 -9.74 -5.12
CA PHE A 69 -10.90 -9.38 -6.14
C PHE A 69 -11.76 -10.58 -6.51
N PRO A 70 -12.91 -10.39 -7.18
CA PRO A 70 -13.72 -11.51 -7.68
C PRO A 70 -12.94 -12.50 -8.57
N GLY A 71 -11.93 -12.01 -9.30
CA GLY A 71 -11.04 -12.85 -10.12
C GLY A 71 -9.86 -13.49 -9.37
N THR A 72 -9.67 -13.20 -8.08
CA THR A 72 -8.60 -13.80 -7.28
C THR A 72 -8.83 -15.31 -7.16
N PRO A 73 -7.82 -16.16 -7.45
CA PRO A 73 -7.96 -17.61 -7.35
C PRO A 73 -8.49 -18.06 -5.98
N GLU A 74 -9.48 -18.96 -5.97
CA GLU A 74 -10.13 -19.44 -4.74
C GLU A 74 -9.12 -20.01 -3.72
N ARG A 75 -8.04 -20.65 -4.21
CA ARG A 75 -6.96 -21.16 -3.35
C ARG A 75 -6.33 -20.09 -2.45
N ILE A 76 -6.26 -18.83 -2.91
CA ILE A 76 -5.68 -17.72 -2.15
C ILE A 76 -6.65 -17.32 -1.05
N GLN A 77 -7.94 -17.20 -1.36
CA GLN A 77 -8.98 -16.90 -0.36
C GLN A 77 -9.03 -17.99 0.72
N ARG A 78 -8.99 -19.27 0.31
CA ARG A 78 -8.92 -20.41 1.25
C ARG A 78 -7.64 -20.39 2.08
N GLY A 79 -6.50 -19.99 1.50
CA GLY A 79 -5.24 -19.81 2.22
C GLY A 79 -5.36 -18.74 3.31
N LEU A 80 -5.93 -17.58 2.97
CA LEU A 80 -6.15 -16.49 3.94
C LEU A 80 -7.10 -16.93 5.06
N LEU A 81 -8.23 -17.58 4.73
CA LEU A 81 -9.15 -18.14 5.72
C LEU A 81 -8.46 -19.17 6.62
N GLY A 82 -7.71 -20.11 6.03
CA GLY A 82 -7.00 -21.16 6.76
C GLY A 82 -5.89 -20.63 7.67
N ALA A 83 -5.31 -19.48 7.35
CA ALA A 83 -4.34 -18.77 8.16
C ALA A 83 -4.97 -17.79 9.17
N CYS A 84 -6.30 -17.71 9.24
CA CYS A 84 -7.04 -16.74 10.04
C CYS A 84 -6.68 -15.28 9.73
N LEU A 85 -6.39 -14.98 8.46
CA LEU A 85 -6.02 -13.64 8.00
C LEU A 85 -7.24 -12.93 7.41
N PRO A 86 -7.66 -11.78 7.97
CA PRO A 86 -8.84 -11.06 7.49
C PRO A 86 -8.59 -10.45 6.12
N PHE A 87 -9.57 -10.57 5.23
CA PHE A 87 -9.54 -9.94 3.91
C PHE A 87 -10.92 -9.42 3.51
N VAL A 88 -10.93 -8.46 2.59
CA VAL A 88 -12.14 -8.02 1.90
C VAL A 88 -12.06 -8.35 0.42
N VAL A 89 -13.22 -8.62 -0.19
CA VAL A 89 -13.34 -8.73 -1.65
C VAL A 89 -13.75 -7.36 -2.18
N GLN A 90 -12.85 -6.70 -2.90
CA GLN A 90 -13.13 -5.42 -3.53
C GLN A 90 -13.64 -5.63 -4.95
N ILE A 91 -14.77 -5.00 -5.27
CA ILE A 91 -15.25 -4.90 -6.64
C ILE A 91 -14.73 -3.56 -7.17
N PRO A 92 -13.90 -3.54 -8.23
CA PRO A 92 -13.51 -2.29 -8.86
C PRO A 92 -14.78 -1.61 -9.39
N GLU A 93 -15.16 -0.48 -8.82
CA GLU A 93 -16.07 0.43 -9.50
C GLU A 93 -15.32 0.99 -10.71
N ALA A 94 -16.01 1.07 -11.86
CA ALA A 94 -15.46 1.77 -13.02
C ALA A 94 -15.31 3.24 -12.62
N LEU A 95 -14.08 3.65 -12.28
CA LEU A 95 -13.78 5.05 -12.05
C LEU A 95 -14.09 5.81 -13.34
N PRO A 96 -14.82 6.94 -13.30
CA PRO A 96 -14.79 7.88 -14.41
C PRO A 96 -13.32 8.25 -14.65
N GLU A 97 -12.92 8.34 -15.91
CA GLU A 97 -11.58 8.70 -16.34
C GLU A 97 -11.15 10.02 -15.68
N GLU A 98 -10.45 9.95 -14.55
CA GLU A 98 -9.72 11.11 -14.04
C GLU A 98 -8.55 11.31 -15.00
N GLU A 99 -8.56 12.43 -15.72
CA GLU A 99 -7.49 12.86 -16.61
C GLU A 99 -6.17 12.93 -15.85
N PHE A 100 -5.42 11.82 -15.84
CA PHE A 100 -4.06 11.77 -15.36
C PHE A 100 -3.23 12.63 -16.31
N SER A 101 -3.07 13.91 -15.97
CA SER A 101 -2.24 14.83 -16.75
C SER A 101 -0.85 14.24 -16.91
N GLU A 102 -0.53 13.81 -18.12
CA GLU A 102 0.77 13.29 -18.54
C GLU A 102 1.88 14.28 -18.21
N THR A 103 2.54 14.12 -17.07
CA THR A 103 3.89 14.66 -16.82
C THR A 103 4.71 13.67 -15.98
N LEU A 104 4.76 12.41 -16.41
CA LEU A 104 5.79 11.48 -15.96
C LEU A 104 7.03 11.66 -16.85
N SER A 105 7.86 12.65 -16.53
CA SER A 105 9.23 12.68 -17.05
C SER A 105 10.08 11.66 -16.27
N PRO A 106 10.86 10.79 -16.94
CA PRO A 106 11.78 9.90 -16.28
C PRO A 106 13.06 10.69 -15.95
N GLU A 107 13.21 11.15 -14.72
CA GLU A 107 14.50 11.69 -14.28
C GLU A 107 15.43 10.50 -13.97
N SER A 108 16.37 10.24 -14.88
CA SER A 108 17.52 9.38 -14.60
C SER A 108 18.43 10.08 -13.58
N PRO A 109 19.00 9.36 -12.60
CA PRO A 109 19.87 9.96 -11.61
C PRO A 109 21.14 10.54 -12.27
N PRO A 110 21.66 11.70 -11.80
CA PRO A 110 22.93 12.22 -12.26
C PRO A 110 24.08 11.31 -11.81
N ALA A 111 25.06 11.15 -12.68
CA ALA A 111 26.29 10.37 -12.47
C ALA A 111 27.26 11.03 -11.47
#